data_AF-A0A150Q7X7-F1
#
_entry.id   AF-A0A150Q7X7-F1
#
_cell.length_a   1.000
_cell.length_b   1.000
_cell.length_c   1.000
_cell.angle_alpha   90.00
_cell.angle_beta   90.00
_cell.angle_gamma   90.00
#
_symmetry.space_group_name_H-M   'P 1'
#
loop_
_entity.id
_entity.type
_entity.pdbx_description
1 polymer ?
#
loop_
_entity_poly.entity_id
_entity_poly.type
_entity_poly.pdbx_seq_one_letter_code
_entity_poly.pdbx_strand_id
1 'polypeptide(L)'
;MRWPPPASRSRHAIRDHIEANLDPVEDHQEITFLSTCYDFPWDTQRALELALIRVFGIAKSSPLLVRTGEFLERTQKRYDDTVLILSEMLENGYDSERGRAALRRMNQQHRRYTIPNDEYLYTLSTFVFEPVRWNERFAWRPLTEKEKLATYHYWKQVGALMNIRDIPPSYEAFERFNVDFEAEHMRFSEDNRRLAVATRDLMLSWMLPRALRPLGARVVHAIFDDRLLDALGLPRPSPALRRLVEGALRARGPVLRAMPRRREPRLLTRKKTRTYPDGYRIEDLGAR
;
A
#
# COMPACT_ATOMS: atom_id res chain seq x y z
N MET A 1 9.71 -19.34 10.45
CA MET A 1 9.29 -18.43 9.35
C MET A 1 8.37 -19.26 8.47
N ARG A 2 7.18 -18.76 8.12
CA ARG A 2 6.14 -19.58 7.48
C ARG A 2 6.52 -20.01 6.05
N TRP A 3 7.10 -19.10 5.27
CA TRP A 3 7.53 -19.35 3.89
C TRP A 3 9.02 -19.07 3.74
N PRO A 4 9.87 -20.11 3.65
CA PRO A 4 11.30 -19.93 3.47
C PRO A 4 11.61 -19.51 2.02
N PRO A 5 12.58 -18.61 1.78
CA PRO A 5 12.97 -18.25 0.42
C PRO A 5 13.75 -19.40 -0.23
N PRO A 6 13.77 -19.50 -1.58
CA PRO A 6 14.59 -20.47 -2.30
C PRO A 6 16.07 -20.28 -1.97
N ALA A 7 16.88 -21.35 -1.99
CA ALA A 7 18.29 -21.28 -1.61
C ALA A 7 19.18 -20.53 -2.62
N SER A 8 18.81 -20.53 -3.91
CA SER A 8 19.58 -19.93 -5.02
C SER A 8 19.99 -18.48 -4.74
N ARG A 9 21.22 -18.10 -5.12
CA ARG A 9 21.72 -16.71 -4.94
C ARG A 9 21.37 -15.77 -6.10
N SER A 10 20.75 -16.28 -7.16
CA SER A 10 20.31 -15.47 -8.31
C SER A 10 19.48 -14.29 -7.86
N ARG A 11 19.66 -13.12 -8.49
CA ARG A 11 18.79 -11.95 -8.26
C ARG A 11 17.32 -12.29 -8.54
N HIS A 12 17.08 -13.22 -9.45
CA HIS A 12 15.75 -13.66 -9.88
C HIS A 12 15.25 -14.90 -9.13
N ALA A 13 15.97 -15.41 -8.11
CA ALA A 13 15.64 -16.67 -7.46
C ALA A 13 14.19 -16.75 -6.93
N ILE A 14 13.65 -15.66 -6.39
CA ILE A 14 12.26 -15.60 -5.89
C ILE A 14 11.27 -15.74 -7.05
N ARG A 15 11.43 -14.91 -8.09
CA ARG A 15 10.64 -15.00 -9.32
C ARG A 15 10.68 -16.42 -9.90
N ASP A 16 11.88 -16.97 -10.07
CA ASP A 16 12.07 -18.29 -10.69
C ASP A 16 11.40 -19.39 -9.86
N HIS A 17 11.42 -19.26 -8.54
CA HIS A 17 10.72 -20.18 -7.64
C HIS A 17 9.19 -20.05 -7.77
N ILE A 18 8.64 -18.83 -7.78
CA ILE A 18 7.21 -18.57 -7.99
C ILE A 18 6.76 -19.16 -9.34
N GLU A 19 7.49 -18.87 -10.40
CA GLU A 19 7.15 -19.35 -11.75
C GLU A 19 7.18 -20.87 -11.86
N ALA A 20 8.20 -21.52 -11.31
CA ALA A 20 8.37 -22.96 -11.45
C ALA A 20 7.54 -23.81 -10.48
N ASN A 21 7.19 -23.30 -9.29
CA ASN A 21 6.71 -24.17 -8.20
C ASN A 21 5.38 -23.74 -7.55
N LEU A 22 4.95 -22.49 -7.70
CA LEU A 22 3.80 -21.97 -6.96
C LEU A 22 2.61 -21.70 -7.88
N ASP A 23 1.41 -21.99 -7.38
CA ASP A 23 0.14 -21.67 -8.02
C ASP A 23 -0.43 -20.35 -7.48
N PRO A 24 -0.82 -19.39 -8.35
CA PRO A 24 -1.28 -18.08 -7.90
C PRO A 24 -2.64 -18.07 -7.19
N VAL A 25 -3.38 -19.18 -7.19
CA VAL A 25 -4.64 -19.35 -6.45
C VAL A 25 -4.38 -20.05 -5.13
N GLU A 26 -3.68 -21.17 -5.12
CA GLU A 26 -3.45 -21.97 -3.90
C GLU A 26 -2.35 -21.36 -3.00
N ASP A 27 -1.26 -20.87 -3.60
CA ASP A 27 -0.07 -20.38 -2.89
C ASP A 27 -0.01 -18.85 -2.80
N HIS A 28 -1.14 -18.16 -3.00
CA HIS A 28 -1.19 -16.71 -3.10
C HIS A 28 -0.63 -15.97 -1.87
N GLN A 29 -0.76 -16.55 -0.66
CA GLN A 29 -0.16 -15.99 0.55
C GLN A 29 1.37 -16.05 0.50
N GLU A 30 1.93 -17.17 0.03
CA GLU A 30 3.37 -17.34 -0.12
C GLU A 30 3.94 -16.40 -1.19
N ILE A 31 3.33 -16.39 -2.37
CA ILE A 31 3.76 -15.53 -3.48
C ILE A 31 3.72 -14.06 -3.04
N THR A 32 2.61 -13.60 -2.45
CA THR A 32 2.47 -12.23 -1.96
C THR A 32 3.53 -11.89 -0.91
N PHE A 33 3.80 -12.79 0.04
CA PHE A 33 4.86 -12.62 1.03
C PHE A 33 6.25 -12.53 0.39
N LEU A 34 6.59 -13.44 -0.54
CA LEU A 34 7.89 -13.46 -1.19
C LEU A 34 8.11 -12.19 -2.03
N SER A 35 7.14 -11.79 -2.84
CA SER A 35 7.21 -10.57 -3.64
C SER A 35 7.33 -9.33 -2.75
N THR A 36 6.48 -9.18 -1.74
CA THR A 36 6.47 -7.99 -0.86
C THR A 36 7.66 -7.94 0.10
N CYS A 37 8.03 -9.04 0.76
CA CYS A 37 9.03 -8.99 1.84
C CYS A 37 10.47 -9.21 1.36
N TYR A 38 10.69 -9.85 0.19
CA TYR A 38 12.02 -10.08 -0.38
C TYR A 38 12.35 -9.15 -1.55
N ASP A 39 11.57 -9.25 -2.63
CA ASP A 39 11.92 -8.60 -3.90
C ASP A 39 11.59 -7.10 -3.93
N PHE A 40 10.47 -6.72 -3.32
CA PHE A 40 9.89 -5.37 -3.44
C PHE A 40 9.54 -4.66 -2.12
N PRO A 41 10.23 -4.86 -0.98
CA PRO A 41 9.72 -4.33 0.30
C PRO A 41 9.74 -2.81 0.42
N TRP A 42 10.64 -2.13 -0.30
CA TRP A 42 10.59 -0.67 -0.36
C TRP A 42 9.48 -0.20 -1.32
N ASP A 43 9.39 -0.84 -2.48
CA ASP A 43 8.45 -0.54 -3.55
C ASP A 43 7.00 -0.73 -3.08
N THR A 44 6.66 -1.89 -2.51
CA THR A 44 5.33 -2.14 -1.93
C THR A 44 5.01 -1.11 -0.84
N GLN A 45 5.96 -0.77 0.04
CA GLN A 45 5.70 0.23 1.08
C GLN A 45 5.39 1.61 0.48
N ARG A 46 6.13 2.06 -0.55
CA ARG A 46 5.85 3.35 -1.23
C ARG A 46 4.55 3.31 -2.03
N ALA A 47 4.26 2.19 -2.69
CA ALA A 47 3.04 2.00 -3.46
C ALA A 47 1.79 2.03 -2.56
N LEU A 48 1.84 1.42 -1.37
CA LEU A 48 0.73 1.45 -0.42
C LEU A 48 0.56 2.80 0.27
N GLU A 49 1.65 3.58 0.42
CA GLU A 49 1.55 4.99 0.81
C GLU A 49 0.84 5.82 -0.26
N LEU A 50 1.14 5.57 -1.54
CA LEU A 50 0.42 6.19 -2.64
C LEU A 50 -1.05 5.75 -2.65
N ALA A 51 -1.34 4.45 -2.47
CA ALA A 51 -2.69 3.92 -2.37
C ALA A 51 -3.53 4.65 -1.31
N LEU A 52 -2.96 4.88 -0.12
CA LEU A 52 -3.61 5.65 0.94
C LEU A 52 -3.94 7.09 0.48
N ILE A 53 -3.03 7.75 -0.22
CA ILE A 53 -3.28 9.10 -0.76
C ILE A 53 -4.37 9.07 -1.84
N ARG A 54 -4.44 8.02 -2.67
CA ARG A 54 -5.52 7.86 -3.67
C ARG A 54 -6.89 7.73 -3.02
N VAL A 55 -6.99 6.98 -1.92
CA VAL A 55 -8.21 6.89 -1.12
C VAL A 55 -8.67 8.26 -0.62
N PHE A 56 -7.74 9.14 -0.23
CA PHE A 56 -8.10 10.52 0.11
C PHE A 56 -8.60 11.34 -1.07
N GLY A 57 -8.32 10.95 -2.31
CA GLY A 57 -8.83 11.61 -3.52
C GLY A 57 -10.29 11.31 -3.83
N ILE A 58 -10.93 10.39 -3.12
CA ILE A 58 -12.34 10.03 -3.31
C ILE A 58 -13.23 10.94 -2.46
N ALA A 59 -13.86 11.92 -3.10
CA ALA A 59 -14.60 12.98 -2.42
C ALA A 59 -15.76 12.48 -1.54
N LYS A 60 -16.41 11.36 -1.90
CA LYS A 60 -17.49 10.79 -1.09
C LYS A 60 -16.99 10.11 0.19
N SER A 61 -15.76 9.61 0.19
CA SER A 61 -15.15 8.90 1.33
C SER A 61 -14.49 9.84 2.33
N SER A 62 -13.94 10.96 1.86
CA SER A 62 -13.14 11.88 2.69
C SER A 62 -13.85 12.46 3.92
N PRO A 63 -15.17 12.77 3.92
CA PRO A 63 -15.80 13.37 5.09
C PRO A 63 -15.80 12.45 6.30
N LEU A 64 -15.98 11.13 6.10
CA LEU A 64 -15.89 10.17 7.19
C LEU A 64 -14.47 10.15 7.77
N LEU A 65 -13.45 10.07 6.91
CA LEU A 65 -12.05 10.04 7.32
C LEU A 65 -11.66 11.29 8.13
N VAL A 66 -12.10 12.47 7.71
CA VAL A 66 -11.91 13.72 8.45
C VAL A 66 -12.62 13.67 9.80
N ARG A 67 -13.90 13.25 9.85
CA ARG A 67 -14.68 13.17 11.10
C ARG A 67 -14.07 12.23 12.14
N THR A 68 -13.36 11.18 11.73
CA THR A 68 -12.68 10.29 12.69
C THR A 68 -11.56 10.99 13.48
N GLY A 69 -10.99 12.08 12.95
CA GLY A 69 -9.82 12.76 13.53
C GLY A 69 -8.51 11.98 13.40
N GLU A 70 -8.53 10.69 13.09
CA GLU A 70 -7.34 9.82 13.11
C GLU A 70 -6.24 10.25 12.12
N PHE A 71 -6.62 10.74 10.95
CA PHE A 71 -5.67 11.19 9.93
C PHE A 71 -5.24 12.66 10.08
N LEU A 72 -5.90 13.44 10.94
CA LEU A 72 -5.59 14.87 11.13
C LEU A 72 -4.92 15.16 12.47
N GLU A 73 -5.38 14.50 13.54
CA GLU A 73 -4.93 14.74 14.91
C GLU A 73 -3.95 13.67 15.39
N ARG A 74 -4.11 12.43 14.89
CA ARG A 74 -3.35 11.25 15.30
C ARG A 74 -2.59 10.59 14.14
N THR A 75 -2.20 11.40 13.15
CA THR A 75 -1.69 10.93 11.85
C THR A 75 -0.55 9.91 11.98
N GLN A 76 0.42 10.14 12.88
CA GLN A 76 1.54 9.20 13.10
C GLN A 76 1.06 7.83 13.59
N LYS A 77 0.19 7.82 14.61
CA LYS A 77 -0.38 6.58 15.16
C LYS A 77 -1.25 5.90 14.12
N ARG A 78 -2.10 6.63 13.41
CA ARG A 78 -2.95 6.06 12.36
C ARG A 78 -2.13 5.40 11.25
N TYR A 79 -1.03 6.02 10.84
CA TYR A 79 -0.09 5.42 9.88
C TYR A 79 0.52 4.13 10.43
N ASP A 80 1.13 4.17 11.62
CA ASP A 80 1.81 3.02 12.22
C ASP A 80 0.84 1.85 12.44
N ASP A 81 -0.36 2.13 12.95
CA ASP A 81 -1.43 1.14 13.17
C ASP A 81 -1.85 0.45 11.87
N THR A 82 -2.03 1.23 10.80
CA THR A 82 -2.44 0.70 9.50
C THR A 82 -1.36 -0.20 8.93
N VAL A 83 -0.09 0.25 8.96
CA VAL A 83 1.04 -0.55 8.50
C VAL A 83 1.15 -1.86 9.28
N LEU A 84 1.08 -1.79 10.61
CA LEU A 84 1.23 -2.97 11.46
C LEU A 84 0.07 -3.96 11.26
N ILE A 85 -1.19 -3.51 11.20
CA ILE A 85 -2.33 -4.41 10.96
C ILE A 85 -2.18 -5.14 9.62
N LEU A 86 -1.84 -4.44 8.55
CA LEU A 86 -1.69 -5.04 7.21
C LEU A 86 -0.48 -6.00 7.18
N SER A 87 0.63 -5.59 7.80
CA SER A 87 1.83 -6.41 7.90
C SER A 87 1.64 -7.67 8.74
N GLU A 88 0.84 -7.65 9.82
CA GLU A 88 0.54 -8.87 10.58
C GLU A 88 -0.15 -9.93 9.73
N MET A 89 -1.11 -9.52 8.89
CA MET A 89 -1.80 -10.42 7.98
C MET A 89 -0.85 -10.92 6.89
N LEU A 90 -0.05 -10.05 6.29
CA LEU A 90 0.83 -10.42 5.17
C LEU A 90 2.05 -11.24 5.61
N GLU A 91 2.70 -10.87 6.71
CA GLU A 91 3.95 -11.47 7.15
C GLU A 91 3.77 -12.82 7.86
N ASN A 92 2.60 -13.04 8.48
CA ASN A 92 2.27 -14.29 9.16
C ASN A 92 1.26 -15.16 8.37
N GLY A 93 0.59 -14.57 7.38
CA GLY A 93 -0.58 -15.11 6.69
C GLY A 93 -1.88 -14.85 7.45
N TYR A 94 -2.94 -14.48 6.73
CA TYR A 94 -4.21 -14.00 7.29
C TYR A 94 -4.97 -15.09 8.09
N ASP A 95 -4.64 -16.35 7.86
CA ASP A 95 -5.23 -17.53 8.49
C ASP A 95 -4.43 -18.04 9.71
N SER A 96 -3.27 -17.44 10.00
CA SER A 96 -2.50 -17.71 11.23
C SER A 96 -3.15 -17.07 12.45
N GLU A 97 -2.76 -17.47 13.67
CA GLU A 97 -3.26 -16.84 14.91
C GLU A 97 -3.06 -15.32 14.93
N ARG A 98 -1.87 -14.85 14.55
CA ARG A 98 -1.56 -13.41 14.47
C ARG A 98 -2.33 -12.71 13.35
N GLY A 99 -2.38 -13.32 12.17
CA GLY A 99 -3.12 -12.78 11.03
C GLY A 99 -4.62 -12.65 11.32
N ARG A 100 -5.23 -13.69 11.91
CA ARG A 100 -6.63 -13.67 12.34
C ARG A 100 -6.87 -12.63 13.42
N ALA A 101 -5.95 -12.45 14.37
CA ALA A 101 -6.07 -11.41 15.39
C ALA A 101 -6.04 -10.00 14.78
N ALA A 102 -5.14 -9.75 13.82
CA ALA A 102 -5.06 -8.47 13.11
C ALA A 102 -6.30 -8.21 12.25
N LEU A 103 -6.79 -9.22 11.52
CA LEU A 103 -8.01 -9.13 10.72
C LEU A 103 -9.24 -8.87 11.61
N ARG A 104 -9.39 -9.58 12.73
CA ARG A 104 -10.44 -9.29 13.72
C ARG A 104 -10.34 -7.85 14.21
N ARG A 105 -9.13 -7.37 14.53
CA ARG A 105 -8.93 -6.00 14.98
C ARG A 105 -9.33 -4.99 13.89
N MET A 106 -8.93 -5.22 12.65
CA MET A 106 -9.34 -4.41 11.51
C MET A 106 -10.86 -4.35 11.36
N ASN A 107 -11.55 -5.49 11.43
CA ASN A 107 -13.02 -5.54 11.35
C ASN A 107 -13.67 -4.81 12.53
N GLN A 108 -13.11 -4.89 13.75
CA GLN A 108 -13.59 -4.14 14.92
C GLN A 108 -13.46 -2.62 14.77
N GLN A 109 -12.45 -2.15 14.03
CA GLN A 109 -12.27 -0.72 13.76
C GLN A 109 -13.26 -0.23 12.71
N HIS A 110 -13.43 -1.01 11.64
CA HIS A 110 -14.30 -0.69 10.54
C HIS A 110 -15.79 -0.75 10.90
N ARG A 111 -16.23 -1.72 11.74
CA ARG A 111 -17.63 -1.86 12.17
C ARG A 111 -18.20 -0.67 12.95
N ARG A 112 -17.35 0.24 13.44
CA ARG A 112 -17.76 1.44 14.18
C ARG A 112 -18.41 2.48 13.28
N TYR A 113 -18.27 2.33 11.97
CA TYR A 113 -18.71 3.28 10.96
C TYR A 113 -19.58 2.58 9.92
N THR A 114 -20.55 3.30 9.37
CA THR A 114 -21.30 2.85 8.20
C THR A 114 -20.53 3.24 6.95
N ILE A 115 -19.73 2.33 6.41
CA ILE A 115 -18.94 2.52 5.19
C ILE A 115 -19.66 1.80 4.04
N PRO A 116 -19.99 2.50 2.93
CA PRO A 116 -20.56 1.87 1.74
C PRO A 116 -19.67 0.76 1.17
N ASN A 117 -20.29 -0.29 0.63
CA ASN A 117 -19.57 -1.47 0.13
C ASN A 117 -18.60 -1.15 -1.02
N ASP A 118 -19.00 -0.24 -1.89
CA ASP A 118 -18.21 0.21 -3.03
C ASP A 118 -16.97 1.02 -2.61
N GLU A 119 -17.02 1.75 -1.49
CA GLU A 119 -15.86 2.40 -0.88
C GLU A 119 -14.88 1.38 -0.28
N TYR A 120 -15.39 0.30 0.31
CA TYR A 120 -14.56 -0.85 0.72
C TYR A 120 -13.91 -1.51 -0.50
N LEU A 121 -14.68 -1.80 -1.55
CA LEU A 121 -14.17 -2.40 -2.78
C LEU A 121 -13.08 -1.54 -3.41
N TYR A 122 -13.29 -0.23 -3.50
CA TYR A 122 -12.30 0.69 -4.04
C TYR A 122 -11.02 0.67 -3.19
N THR A 123 -11.14 0.83 -1.87
CA THR A 123 -9.99 0.78 -0.96
C THR A 123 -9.24 -0.55 -1.11
N LEU A 124 -9.95 -1.68 -1.14
CA LEU A 124 -9.38 -3.00 -1.34
C LEU A 124 -8.61 -3.09 -2.67
N SER A 125 -9.18 -2.57 -3.75
CA SER A 125 -8.58 -2.58 -5.09
C SER A 125 -7.23 -1.87 -5.13
N THR A 126 -7.04 -0.81 -4.34
CA THR A 126 -5.78 -0.07 -4.32
C THR A 126 -4.62 -0.89 -3.77
N PHE A 127 -4.87 -1.87 -2.89
CA PHE A 127 -3.83 -2.78 -2.40
C PHE A 127 -3.35 -3.78 -3.47
N VAL A 128 -4.16 -4.01 -4.50
CA VAL A 128 -3.80 -4.85 -5.66
C VAL A 128 -3.06 -4.00 -6.69
N PHE A 129 -3.71 -2.93 -7.17
CA PHE A 129 -3.27 -2.27 -8.40
C PHE A 129 -2.17 -1.24 -8.19
N GLU A 130 -2.08 -0.58 -7.03
CA GLU A 130 -1.01 0.40 -6.80
C GLU A 130 0.38 -0.23 -6.73
N PRO A 131 0.59 -1.37 -6.03
CA PRO A 131 1.86 -2.11 -6.12
C PRO A 131 2.20 -2.56 -7.55
N VAL A 132 1.21 -3.02 -8.33
CA VAL A 132 1.43 -3.43 -9.74
C VAL A 132 1.91 -2.24 -10.58
N ARG A 133 1.16 -1.14 -10.58
CA ARG A 133 1.46 0.09 -11.34
C ARG A 133 2.77 0.73 -10.90
N TRP A 134 3.08 0.69 -9.60
CA TRP A 134 4.34 1.17 -9.06
C TRP A 134 5.51 0.33 -9.58
N ASN A 135 5.40 -0.99 -9.51
CA ASN A 135 6.49 -1.88 -9.90
C ASN A 135 6.79 -1.78 -11.40
N GLU A 136 5.77 -1.67 -12.23
CA GLU A 136 5.91 -1.45 -13.68
C GLU A 136 6.67 -0.15 -13.98
N ARG A 137 6.44 0.91 -13.20
CA ARG A 137 7.05 2.23 -13.44
C ARG A 137 8.43 2.40 -12.82
N PHE A 138 8.69 1.83 -11.64
CA PHE A 138 9.81 2.24 -10.77
C PHE A 138 10.61 1.12 -10.11
N ALA A 139 10.11 -0.12 -10.10
CA ALA A 139 10.85 -1.22 -9.49
C ALA A 139 11.96 -1.73 -10.42
N TRP A 140 12.78 -2.64 -9.89
CA TRP A 140 13.89 -3.24 -10.65
C TRP A 140 13.45 -4.29 -11.68
N ARG A 141 12.19 -4.75 -11.58
CA ARG A 141 11.47 -5.55 -12.57
C ARG A 141 9.95 -5.36 -12.37
N PRO A 142 9.13 -5.56 -13.40
CA PRO A 142 7.69 -5.68 -13.24
C PRO A 142 7.32 -6.95 -12.46
N LEU A 143 6.09 -6.97 -11.91
CA LEU A 143 5.48 -8.19 -11.38
C LEU A 143 5.12 -9.13 -12.53
N THR A 144 5.31 -10.43 -12.31
CA THR A 144 4.85 -11.46 -13.27
C THR A 144 3.34 -11.65 -13.18
N GLU A 145 2.74 -12.33 -14.15
CA GLU A 145 1.31 -12.64 -14.13
C GLU A 145 0.92 -13.46 -12.89
N LYS A 146 1.74 -14.43 -12.46
CA LYS A 146 1.51 -15.18 -11.22
C LYS A 146 1.52 -14.27 -9.99
N GLU A 147 2.44 -13.31 -9.91
CA GLU A 147 2.49 -12.36 -8.78
C GLU A 147 1.28 -11.42 -8.75
N LYS A 148 0.82 -10.95 -9.93
CA LYS A 148 -0.39 -10.13 -10.06
C LYS A 148 -1.62 -10.90 -9.61
N LEU A 149 -1.82 -12.12 -10.12
CA LEU A 149 -2.95 -12.99 -9.77
C LEU A 149 -2.92 -13.37 -8.28
N ALA A 150 -1.76 -13.73 -7.73
CA ALA A 150 -1.61 -14.01 -6.31
C ALA A 150 -1.99 -12.81 -5.44
N THR A 151 -1.54 -11.60 -5.80
CA THR A 151 -1.92 -10.38 -5.08
C THR A 151 -3.43 -10.15 -5.13
N TYR A 152 -4.07 -10.39 -6.28
CA TYR A 152 -5.53 -10.34 -6.42
C TYR A 152 -6.23 -11.37 -5.53
N HIS A 153 -5.82 -12.64 -5.56
CA HIS A 153 -6.44 -13.70 -4.74
C HIS A 153 -6.24 -13.45 -3.24
N TYR A 154 -5.07 -12.96 -2.84
CA TYR A 154 -4.78 -12.57 -1.47
C TYR A 154 -5.75 -11.50 -0.97
N TRP A 155 -5.86 -10.38 -1.69
CA TRP A 155 -6.75 -9.30 -1.27
C TRP A 155 -8.23 -9.63 -1.46
N LYS A 156 -8.60 -10.44 -2.45
CA LYS A 156 -9.95 -10.99 -2.58
C LYS A 156 -10.34 -11.79 -1.33
N GLN A 157 -9.45 -12.66 -0.86
CA GLN A 157 -9.70 -13.47 0.34
C GLN A 157 -9.77 -12.60 1.61
N VAL A 158 -8.87 -11.63 1.77
CA VAL A 158 -8.96 -10.66 2.87
C VAL A 158 -10.27 -9.89 2.81
N GLY A 159 -10.69 -9.43 1.64
CA GLY A 159 -11.96 -8.72 1.44
C GLY A 159 -13.18 -9.56 1.80
N ALA A 160 -13.19 -10.85 1.43
CA ALA A 160 -14.23 -11.79 1.84
C ALA A 160 -14.28 -11.95 3.37
N LEU A 161 -13.11 -12.06 4.03
CA LEU A 161 -13.00 -12.11 5.49
C LEU A 161 -13.39 -10.80 6.19
N MET A 162 -13.42 -9.68 5.46
CA MET A 162 -13.95 -8.40 5.90
C MET A 162 -15.46 -8.23 5.63
N ASN A 163 -16.11 -9.25 5.04
CA ASN A 163 -17.50 -9.20 4.59
C ASN A 163 -17.77 -8.14 3.51
N ILE A 164 -16.77 -7.85 2.67
CA ILE A 164 -16.94 -7.02 1.47
C ILE A 164 -17.64 -7.88 0.42
N ARG A 165 -18.75 -7.36 -0.12
CA ARG A 165 -19.60 -8.05 -1.09
C ARG A 165 -19.22 -7.66 -2.52
N ASP A 166 -19.62 -8.50 -3.46
CA ASP A 166 -19.53 -8.21 -4.90
C ASP A 166 -18.11 -7.88 -5.38
N ILE A 167 -17.09 -8.51 -4.78
CA ILE A 167 -15.70 -8.40 -5.23
C ILE A 167 -15.62 -8.93 -6.67
N PRO A 168 -15.18 -8.14 -7.66
CA PRO A 168 -15.19 -8.56 -9.06
C PRO A 168 -14.44 -9.90 -9.27
N PRO A 169 -14.95 -10.78 -10.14
CA PRO A 169 -14.58 -12.19 -10.15
C PRO A 169 -13.22 -12.49 -10.77
N SER A 170 -12.63 -11.55 -11.51
CA SER A 170 -11.29 -11.65 -12.12
C SER A 170 -10.44 -10.42 -11.84
N TYR A 171 -9.13 -10.55 -12.07
CA TYR A 171 -8.16 -9.46 -11.97
C TYR A 171 -8.56 -8.27 -12.86
N GLU A 172 -8.90 -8.53 -14.12
CA GLU A 172 -9.24 -7.52 -15.13
C GLU A 172 -10.58 -6.84 -14.81
N ALA A 173 -11.56 -7.61 -14.33
CA ALA A 173 -12.83 -7.05 -13.90
C ALA A 173 -12.65 -6.11 -12.69
N PHE A 174 -11.75 -6.46 -11.76
CA PHE A 174 -11.47 -5.61 -10.61
C PHE A 174 -10.63 -4.39 -10.97
N GLU A 175 -9.73 -4.51 -11.95
CA GLU A 175 -8.96 -3.38 -12.47
C GLU A 175 -9.86 -2.37 -13.15
N ARG A 176 -10.79 -2.84 -14.00
CA ARG A 176 -11.79 -1.98 -14.63
C ARG A 176 -12.64 -1.27 -13.58
N PHE A 177 -13.13 -1.98 -12.56
CA PHE A 177 -13.84 -1.35 -11.45
C PHE A 177 -13.01 -0.25 -10.78
N ASN A 178 -11.72 -0.50 -10.49
CA ASN A 178 -10.84 0.50 -9.89
C ASN A 178 -10.72 1.76 -10.77
N VAL A 179 -10.50 1.60 -12.07
CA VAL A 179 -10.35 2.72 -13.01
C VAL A 179 -11.66 3.51 -13.13
N ASP A 180 -12.78 2.82 -13.29
CA ASP A 180 -14.11 3.43 -13.45
C ASP A 180 -14.55 4.17 -12.18
N PHE A 181 -14.32 3.57 -11.00
CA PHE A 181 -14.64 4.19 -9.72
C PHE A 181 -13.87 5.48 -9.50
N GLU A 182 -12.59 5.52 -9.86
CA GLU A 182 -11.81 6.76 -9.79
C GLU A 182 -12.23 7.77 -10.85
N ALA A 183 -12.59 7.31 -12.07
CA ALA A 183 -13.10 8.19 -13.11
C ALA A 183 -14.38 8.90 -12.66
N GLU A 184 -15.23 8.23 -11.89
CA GLU A 184 -16.48 8.77 -11.36
C GLU A 184 -16.28 9.63 -10.09
N HIS A 185 -15.54 9.14 -9.10
CA HIS A 185 -15.55 9.69 -7.73
C HIS A 185 -14.28 10.44 -7.33
N MET A 186 -13.18 10.33 -8.08
CA MET A 186 -11.96 11.11 -7.81
C MET A 186 -12.21 12.56 -8.23
N ARG A 187 -12.67 13.37 -7.28
CA ARG A 187 -13.14 14.75 -7.46
C ARG A 187 -12.56 15.61 -6.37
N PHE A 188 -12.44 16.90 -6.64
CA PHE A 188 -11.95 17.84 -5.63
C PHE A 188 -12.89 17.91 -4.42
N SER A 189 -12.30 17.89 -3.24
CA SER A 189 -12.93 18.23 -1.97
C SER A 189 -11.89 18.84 -1.03
N GLU A 190 -12.31 19.78 -0.18
CA GLU A 190 -11.43 20.37 0.83
C GLU A 190 -10.97 19.31 1.85
N ASP A 191 -11.81 18.32 2.15
CA ASP A 191 -11.45 17.22 3.05
C ASP A 191 -10.34 16.35 2.46
N ASN A 192 -10.36 16.09 1.15
CA ASN A 192 -9.28 15.40 0.44
C ASN A 192 -7.94 16.11 0.66
N ARG A 193 -7.93 17.43 0.45
CA ARG A 193 -6.74 18.28 0.59
C ARG A 193 -6.19 18.21 2.01
N ARG A 194 -7.06 18.33 3.01
CA ARG A 194 -6.67 18.27 4.44
C ARG A 194 -6.01 16.94 4.79
N LEU A 195 -6.61 15.82 4.39
CA LEU A 195 -6.09 14.47 4.64
C LEU A 195 -4.74 14.24 3.96
N ALA A 196 -4.62 14.62 2.68
CA ALA A 196 -3.40 14.46 1.90
C ALA A 196 -2.26 15.34 2.42
N VAL A 197 -2.54 16.60 2.79
CA VAL A 197 -1.53 17.50 3.37
C VAL A 197 -1.02 16.98 4.71
N ALA A 198 -1.92 16.58 5.62
CA ALA A 198 -1.53 16.05 6.93
C ALA A 198 -0.63 14.81 6.79
N THR A 199 -1.02 13.88 5.91
CA THR A 199 -0.27 12.62 5.69
C THR A 199 1.06 12.88 4.97
N ARG A 200 1.09 13.73 3.94
CA ARG A 200 2.33 14.13 3.26
C ARG A 200 3.29 14.80 4.24
N ASP A 201 2.82 15.74 5.04
CA ASP A 201 3.68 16.51 5.95
C ASP A 201 4.22 15.64 7.09
N LEU A 202 3.46 14.63 7.54
CA LEU A 202 3.95 13.57 8.40
C LEU A 202 5.10 12.82 7.73
N MET A 203 4.93 12.33 6.50
CA MET A 203 5.98 11.57 5.80
C MET A 203 7.25 12.41 5.61
N LEU A 204 7.10 13.68 5.20
CA LEU A 204 8.21 14.62 5.05
C LEU A 204 8.90 14.90 6.38
N SER A 205 8.17 14.91 7.50
CA SER A 205 8.75 15.13 8.83
C SER A 205 9.78 14.08 9.24
N TRP A 206 9.71 12.88 8.66
CA TRP A 206 10.64 11.79 8.96
C TRP A 206 12.00 11.95 8.28
N MET A 207 12.05 12.74 7.20
CA MET A 207 13.22 12.84 6.33
C MET A 207 13.78 14.27 6.28
N LEU A 208 12.95 15.28 6.52
CA LEU A 208 13.29 16.68 6.30
C LEU A 208 12.99 17.57 7.52
N PRO A 209 13.87 18.52 7.84
CA PRO A 209 13.55 19.58 8.77
C PRO A 209 12.39 20.44 8.25
N ARG A 210 11.67 21.11 9.16
CA ARG A 210 10.45 21.89 8.84
C ARG A 210 10.65 22.88 7.68
N ALA A 211 11.79 23.55 7.62
CA ALA A 211 12.11 24.54 6.58
C ALA A 211 12.17 23.96 5.16
N LEU A 212 12.51 22.68 5.00
CA LEU A 212 12.64 22.03 3.68
C LEU A 212 11.37 21.31 3.21
N ARG A 213 10.33 21.23 4.07
CA ARG A 213 9.09 20.51 3.73
C ARG A 213 8.35 21.09 2.52
N PRO A 214 8.29 22.42 2.28
CA PRO A 214 7.65 22.95 1.07
C PRO A 214 8.34 22.47 -0.22
N LEU A 215 9.66 22.33 -0.21
CA LEU A 215 10.41 21.76 -1.34
C LEU A 215 10.15 20.27 -1.48
N GLY A 216 10.17 19.52 -0.37
CA GLY A 216 9.82 18.11 -0.34
C GLY A 216 8.40 17.83 -0.84
N ALA A 217 7.44 18.71 -0.54
CA ALA A 217 6.07 18.59 -1.01
C ALA A 217 5.99 18.61 -2.55
N ARG A 218 6.73 19.50 -3.21
CA ARG A 218 6.81 19.55 -4.68
C ARG A 218 7.36 18.26 -5.29
N VAL A 219 8.33 17.64 -4.62
CA VAL A 219 8.89 16.33 -5.02
C VAL A 219 7.86 15.22 -4.85
N VAL A 220 7.10 15.21 -3.76
CA VAL A 220 6.01 14.23 -3.57
C VAL A 220 4.91 14.41 -4.62
N HIS A 221 4.54 15.66 -4.94
CA HIS A 221 3.55 15.96 -5.98
C HIS A 221 3.96 15.43 -7.37
N ALA A 222 5.26 15.36 -7.66
CA ALA A 222 5.79 14.76 -8.89
C ALA A 222 5.51 13.26 -9.04
N ILE A 223 5.20 12.56 -7.95
CA ILE A 223 4.86 11.13 -7.98
C ILE A 223 3.38 10.93 -8.33
N PHE A 224 2.50 11.86 -7.96
CA PHE A 224 1.06 11.77 -8.15
C PHE A 224 0.67 12.11 -9.60
N ASP A 225 -0.28 11.37 -10.18
CA ASP A 225 -0.85 11.74 -11.48
C ASP A 225 -1.72 12.99 -11.37
N ASP A 226 -2.00 13.61 -12.53
CA ASP A 226 -2.71 14.89 -12.59
C ASP A 226 -4.14 14.80 -12.04
N ARG A 227 -4.85 13.68 -12.25
CA ARG A 227 -6.22 13.50 -11.73
C ARG A 227 -6.21 13.46 -10.20
N LEU A 228 -5.24 12.77 -9.60
CA LEU A 228 -5.07 12.76 -8.15
C LEU A 228 -4.72 14.16 -7.63
N LEU A 229 -3.79 14.88 -8.27
CA LEU A 229 -3.42 16.24 -7.86
C LEU A 229 -4.62 17.19 -7.89
N ASP A 230 -5.43 17.13 -8.95
CA ASP A 230 -6.64 17.94 -9.10
C ASP A 230 -7.67 17.60 -8.00
N ALA A 231 -7.90 16.31 -7.73
CA ALA A 231 -8.84 15.87 -6.69
C ALA A 231 -8.38 16.22 -5.25
N LEU A 232 -7.07 16.37 -5.05
CA LEU A 232 -6.50 16.81 -3.77
C LEU A 232 -6.35 18.34 -3.68
N GLY A 233 -6.58 19.09 -4.77
CA GLY A 233 -6.30 20.53 -4.83
C GLY A 233 -4.84 20.87 -4.58
N LEU A 234 -3.91 20.00 -5.02
CA LEU A 234 -2.47 20.18 -4.85
C LEU A 234 -1.85 20.76 -6.14
N PRO A 235 -0.83 21.63 -6.03
CA PRO A 235 -0.23 22.26 -7.19
C PRO A 235 0.45 21.22 -8.08
N ARG A 236 0.24 21.35 -9.40
CA ARG A 236 0.94 20.51 -10.37
C ARG A 236 2.43 20.85 -10.39
N PRO A 237 3.32 19.84 -10.37
CA PRO A 237 4.75 20.07 -10.51
C PRO A 237 5.07 20.48 -11.96
N SER A 238 6.20 21.17 -12.16
CA SER A 238 6.65 21.44 -13.53
C SER A 238 6.95 20.12 -14.27
N PRO A 239 6.73 20.04 -15.60
CA PRO A 239 7.06 18.83 -16.36
C PRO A 239 8.51 18.40 -16.22
N ALA A 240 9.44 19.36 -16.07
CA ALA A 240 10.85 19.09 -15.83
C ALA A 240 11.08 18.42 -14.46
N LEU A 241 10.45 18.92 -13.40
CA LEU A 241 10.55 18.31 -12.07
C LEU A 241 9.94 16.91 -12.05
N ARG A 242 8.78 16.71 -12.69
CA ARG A 242 8.14 15.38 -12.82
C ARG A 242 9.09 14.39 -13.49
N ARG A 243 9.66 14.75 -14.65
CA ARG A 243 10.63 13.90 -15.36
C ARG A 243 11.88 13.62 -14.53
N LEU A 244 12.39 14.60 -13.79
CA LEU A 244 13.55 14.42 -12.92
C LEU A 244 13.27 13.40 -11.80
N VAL A 245 12.14 13.55 -11.10
CA VAL A 245 11.76 12.67 -9.98
C VAL A 245 11.48 11.25 -10.49
N GLU A 246 10.70 11.11 -11.56
CA GLU A 246 10.46 9.79 -12.17
C GLU A 246 11.73 9.15 -12.69
N GLY A 247 12.61 9.94 -13.32
CA GLY A 247 13.92 9.48 -13.80
C GLY A 247 14.81 8.97 -12.66
N ALA A 248 14.86 9.70 -11.55
CA ALA A 248 15.60 9.29 -10.36
C ALA A 248 15.04 7.99 -9.74
N LEU A 249 13.72 7.84 -9.68
CA LEU A 249 13.07 6.60 -9.21
C LEU A 249 13.37 5.42 -10.14
N ARG A 250 13.28 5.61 -11.46
CA ARG A 250 13.60 4.59 -12.48
C ARG A 250 15.07 4.17 -12.45
N ALA A 251 15.98 5.12 -12.25
CA ALA A 251 17.42 4.85 -12.21
C ALA A 251 17.81 3.89 -11.07
N ARG A 252 17.01 3.82 -9.99
CA ARG A 252 17.22 2.84 -8.91
C ARG A 252 17.03 1.39 -9.38
N GLY A 253 16.18 1.15 -10.39
CA GLY A 253 15.85 -0.20 -10.88
C GLY A 253 17.07 -0.99 -11.37
N PRO A 254 17.82 -0.50 -12.37
CA PRO A 254 19.04 -1.17 -12.85
C PRO A 254 20.08 -1.39 -11.75
N VAL A 255 20.27 -0.42 -10.86
CA VAL A 255 21.20 -0.53 -9.72
C VAL A 255 20.79 -1.69 -8.81
N LEU A 256 19.52 -1.76 -8.42
CA LEU A 256 19.02 -2.85 -7.59
C LEU A 256 19.04 -4.21 -8.29
N ARG A 257 18.88 -4.25 -9.61
CA ARG A 257 18.99 -5.47 -10.41
C ARG A 257 20.41 -6.04 -10.40
N ALA A 258 21.44 -5.17 -10.32
CA ALA A 258 22.83 -5.59 -10.21
C ALA A 258 23.24 -5.97 -8.77
N MET A 259 22.50 -5.54 -7.76
CA MET A 259 22.79 -5.87 -6.36
C MET A 259 22.40 -7.31 -6.01
N PRO A 260 23.12 -7.96 -5.06
CA PRO A 260 22.72 -9.26 -4.53
C PRO A 260 21.26 -9.27 -4.06
N ARG A 261 20.57 -10.41 -4.19
CA ARG A 261 19.22 -10.55 -3.64
C ARG A 261 19.21 -10.41 -2.13
N ARG A 262 18.06 -10.02 -1.60
CA ARG A 262 17.78 -10.05 -0.17
C ARG A 262 17.70 -11.50 0.33
N ARG A 263 18.38 -11.82 1.44
CA ARG A 263 18.38 -13.16 2.05
C ARG A 263 17.42 -13.29 3.23
N GLU A 264 17.13 -12.19 3.90
CA GLU A 264 16.20 -12.12 5.03
C GLU A 264 15.05 -11.19 4.69
N PRO A 265 13.80 -11.56 5.02
CA PRO A 265 12.65 -10.75 4.67
C PRO A 265 12.70 -9.43 5.43
N ARG A 266 12.28 -8.35 4.77
CA ARG A 266 12.05 -7.08 5.45
C ARG A 266 10.66 -7.11 6.09
N LEU A 267 10.63 -7.44 7.37
CA LEU A 267 9.43 -7.55 8.18
C LEU A 267 9.18 -6.22 8.92
N LEU A 268 8.05 -5.56 8.64
CA LEU A 268 7.65 -4.32 9.29
C LEU A 268 7.14 -4.59 10.71
N THR A 269 6.55 -5.76 10.98
CA THR A 269 6.14 -6.17 12.35
C THR A 269 7.30 -6.25 13.34
N ARG A 270 8.53 -6.44 12.84
CA ARG A 270 9.75 -6.50 13.65
C ARG A 270 10.46 -5.17 13.79
N LYS A 271 9.97 -4.11 13.15
CA LYS A 271 10.57 -2.78 13.24
C LYS A 271 9.89 -1.97 14.32
N LYS A 272 10.71 -1.28 15.12
CA LYS A 272 10.22 -0.22 16.01
C LYS A 272 9.60 0.89 15.17
N THR A 273 8.38 1.28 15.51
CA THR A 273 7.71 2.44 14.91
C THR A 273 7.80 3.63 15.86
N ARG A 274 7.47 4.83 15.38
CA ARG A 274 7.51 6.03 16.23
C ARG A 274 6.45 5.99 17.33
N THR A 275 5.30 5.38 17.05
CA THR A 275 4.24 5.18 18.03
C THR A 275 4.57 4.07 19.03
N TYR A 276 5.32 3.04 18.61
CA TYR A 276 5.58 1.83 19.39
C TYR A 276 7.08 1.52 19.51
N PRO A 277 7.86 2.33 20.26
CA PRO A 277 9.31 2.13 20.40
C PRO A 277 9.68 0.85 21.17
N ASP A 278 8.78 0.37 22.03
CA ASP A 278 8.95 -0.81 22.89
C ASP A 278 8.13 -2.02 22.40
N GLY A 279 7.59 -1.93 21.18
CA GLY A 279 6.68 -2.92 20.61
C GLY A 279 5.21 -2.58 20.82
N TYR A 280 4.34 -3.45 20.31
CA TYR A 280 2.89 -3.27 20.31
C TYR A 280 2.17 -4.58 20.59
N ARG A 281 0.94 -4.49 21.08
CA ARG A 281 -0.02 -5.60 21.08
C ARG A 281 -1.03 -5.36 19.97
N ILE A 282 -1.46 -6.41 19.27
CA ILE A 282 -2.41 -6.28 18.15
C ILE A 282 -3.71 -5.60 18.61
N GLU A 283 -4.14 -5.85 19.84
CA GLU A 283 -5.33 -5.24 20.46
C GLU A 283 -5.23 -3.71 20.66
N ASP A 284 -4.00 -3.15 20.71
CA ASP A 284 -3.76 -1.72 20.89
C ASP A 284 -3.73 -0.94 19.56
N LEU A 285 -3.69 -1.65 18.43
CA LEU A 285 -3.64 -1.04 17.09
C LEU A 285 -5.01 -0.50 16.70
N GLY A 286 -5.06 0.56 15.91
CA GLY A 286 -6.30 1.12 15.36
C GLY A 286 -6.82 2.33 16.13
N ALA A 287 -7.92 2.88 15.60
CA ALA A 287 -8.55 4.07 16.13
C ALA A 287 -9.03 3.86 17.57
N ARG A 288 -8.96 4.94 18.36
CA ARG A 288 -9.59 4.98 19.69
C ARG A 288 -10.94 5.62 19.55
#